data_AF-A0A6C0BX38-F1
#
_entry.id   AF-A0A6C0BX38-F1
#
_cell.length_a   1.000
_cell.length_b   1.000
_cell.length_c   1.000
_cell.angle_alpha   90.00
_cell.angle_beta   90.00
_cell.angle_gamma   90.00
#
_symmetry.space_group_name_H-M   'P 1'
#
loop_
_entity.id
_entity.type
_entity.pdbx_description
1 polymer ?
#
loop_
_entity_poly.entity_id
_entity_poly.type
_entity_poly.pdbx_seq_one_letter_code
_entity_poly.pdbx_strand_id
1 'polypeptide(L)' 'MQDKLLVSVVISVFFVLCKFIDVRFIQKQPSAPPKHLAKDAVYTFMSSLCGLYIVEYIGGMSAIGTKQTGAFLDEPNF' A
#
# COMPACT_ATOMS: atom_id res chain seq x y z
N MET A 1 -3.23 11.59 8.89
CA MET A 1 -3.30 12.01 7.46
C MET A 1 -1.93 11.97 6.79
N GLN A 2 -0.88 12.57 7.37
CA GLN A 2 0.48 12.55 6.80
C GLN A 2 1.05 11.14 6.60
N ASP A 3 0.82 10.21 7.53
CA ASP A 3 1.35 8.84 7.41
C ASP A 3 0.77 8.10 6.19
N LYS A 4 -0.51 8.35 5.86
CA LYS A 4 -1.18 7.71 4.72
C LYS A 4 -0.67 8.24 3.40
N LEU A 5 -0.41 9.54 3.33
CA LEU A 5 0.22 10.18 2.18
C LEU A 5 1.66 9.67 2.00
N LEU A 6 2.41 9.51 3.08
CA LEU A 6 3.76 8.96 3.01
C LEU A 6 3.74 7.50 2.54
N VAL A 7 2.84 6.68 3.07
CA VAL A 7 2.66 5.28 2.65
C VAL A 7 2.25 5.19 1.17
N SER A 8 1.30 6.01 0.71
CA SER A 8 0.89 5.99 -0.70
C SER A 8 1.99 6.47 -1.65
N VAL A 9 2.82 7.44 -1.24
CA VAL A 9 4.02 7.83 -1.99
C VAL A 9 5.03 6.67 -2.07
N VAL A 10 5.31 6.00 -0.95
CA VAL A 10 6.24 4.85 -0.93
C VAL A 10 5.74 3.73 -1.84
N ILE A 11 4.45 3.40 -1.81
CA ILE A 11 3.83 2.39 -2.69
C ILE A 11 3.96 2.80 -4.17
N SER A 12 3.71 4.08 -4.49
CA SER A 12 3.86 4.61 -5.85
C SER A 12 5.31 4.54 -6.35
N VAL A 13 6.29 4.91 -5.51
CA VAL A 13 7.71 4.82 -5.84
C VAL A 13 8.12 3.36 -6.05
N PHE A 14 7.68 2.46 -5.18
CA PHE A 14 7.96 1.03 -5.32
C PHE A 14 7.39 0.46 -6.62
N PHE A 15 6.16 0.85 -6.97
CA PHE A 15 5.57 0.50 -8.27
C PHE A 15 6.45 0.99 -9.43
N VAL A 16 6.87 2.25 -9.43
CA VAL A 16 7.74 2.80 -10.49
C VAL A 16 9.05 2.03 -10.59
N LEU A 17 9.67 1.65 -9.46
CA LEU A 17 10.90 0.86 -9.44
C LEU A 17 10.69 -0.53 -10.05
N CYS A 18 9.65 -1.26 -9.63
CA CYS A 18 9.32 -2.57 -10.19
C CYS A 18 9.04 -2.49 -11.70
N LYS A 19 8.24 -1.50 -12.11
CA LYS A 19 7.85 -1.30 -13.51
C LYS A 19 9.05 -0.83 -14.36
N PHE A 20 9.98 -0.09 -13.78
CA PHE A 20 11.24 0.28 -14.42
C PHE A 20 12.12 -0.94 -14.69
N ILE A 21 12.26 -1.83 -13.70
CA ILE A 21 12.98 -3.11 -13.86
C ILE A 21 12.30 -3.96 -14.94
N ASP A 22 10.97 -4.06 -14.92
CA ASP A 22 10.19 -4.84 -15.88
C ASP A 22 10.39 -4.36 -17.34
N VAL A 23 10.27 -3.05 -17.58
CA VAL A 23 10.51 -2.46 -18.90
C VAL A 23 11.97 -2.64 -19.34
N ARG A 24 12.93 -2.54 -18.40
CA ARG A 24 14.36 -2.61 -18.71
C ARG A 24 14.86 -4.03 -18.98
N PHE A 25 14.38 -5.02 -18.23
CA PHE A 25 14.95 -6.37 -18.23
C PHE A 25 14.05 -7.43 -18.88
N ILE A 26 12.73 -7.33 -18.73
CA ILE A 26 11.79 -8.32 -19.28
C ILE A 26 11.35 -7.95 -20.69
N GLN A 27 10.81 -6.75 -20.89
CA GLN A 27 10.18 -6.42 -22.18
C GLN A 27 11.20 -6.14 -23.30
N LYS A 28 12.46 -5.77 -22.96
CA LYS A 28 13.53 -5.38 -23.90
C LYS A 28 13.09 -4.39 -25.01
N GLN A 29 11.96 -3.71 -24.83
CA GLN A 29 11.43 -2.72 -25.76
C GLN A 29 11.73 -1.33 -25.22
N PRO A 30 12.63 -0.57 -25.88
CA PRO A 30 13.00 0.78 -25.43
C PRO A 30 11.91 1.83 -25.67
N SER A 31 10.74 1.45 -26.21
CA SER A 31 9.72 2.37 -26.71
C SER A 31 8.51 2.57 -25.79
N ALA A 32 8.45 1.97 -24.60
CA ALA A 32 7.37 2.27 -23.66
C ALA A 32 7.43 3.77 -23.30
N PRO A 33 6.46 4.59 -23.71
CA PRO A 33 6.57 6.04 -23.55
C PRO A 33 6.63 6.36 -22.05
N PRO A 34 7.61 7.15 -21.56
CA PRO A 34 7.72 7.48 -20.14
C PRO A 34 6.46 8.20 -19.60
N LYS A 35 5.67 8.79 -20.50
CA LYS A 35 4.35 9.38 -20.21
C LYS A 35 3.33 8.34 -19.69
N HIS A 36 3.35 7.11 -20.21
CA HIS A 36 2.46 6.05 -19.73
C HIS A 36 2.84 5.63 -18.31
N LEU A 37 4.14 5.50 -18.03
CA LEU A 37 4.65 5.13 -16.72
C LEU A 37 4.24 6.15 -15.64
N ALA A 38 4.36 7.45 -15.96
CA ALA A 38 3.94 8.52 -15.05
C ALA A 38 2.44 8.49 -14.78
N LYS A 39 1.63 8.24 -15.81
CA LYS A 39 0.18 8.11 -15.67
C LYS A 39 -0.18 6.93 -14.75
N ASP A 40 0.46 5.78 -14.95
CA ASP A 40 0.23 4.59 -14.15
C ASP A 40 0.66 4.81 -12.69
N ALA A 41 1.77 5.52 -12.46
CA ALA A 41 2.23 5.88 -11.11
C ALA A 41 1.23 6.78 -10.36
N VAL A 42 0.61 7.74 -11.06
CA VAL A 42 -0.45 8.61 -10.51
C VAL A 42 -1.70 7.80 -10.19
N TYR A 43 -2.11 6.88 -11.07
CA TYR A 43 -3.23 5.98 -10.79
C TYR A 43 -2.97 5.11 -9.54
N THR A 44 -1.76 4.56 -9.42
CA THR A 44 -1.37 3.75 -8.26
C THR A 44 -1.35 4.57 -6.97
N PHE A 45 -0.87 5.81 -7.02
CA PHE A 45 -0.90 6.74 -5.89
C PHE A 45 -2.34 7.04 -5.45
N MET A 46 -3.21 7.41 -6.38
CA MET A 46 -4.61 7.72 -6.07
C MET A 46 -5.37 6.48 -5.57
N SER A 47 -5.13 5.31 -6.17
CA SER A 47 -5.75 4.06 -5.76
C SER A 47 -5.35 3.66 -4.33
N SER A 48 -4.06 3.71 -4.00
CA SER A 48 -3.57 3.39 -2.65
C SER A 48 -4.05 4.40 -1.60
N LEU A 49 -4.08 5.69 -1.94
CA LEU A 49 -4.62 6.71 -1.06
C LEU A 49 -6.11 6.47 -0.76
N CYS A 50 -6.93 6.27 -1.80
CA CYS A 50 -8.34 5.95 -1.64
C CYS A 50 -8.55 4.67 -0.85
N GLY A 51 -7.79 3.60 -1.13
CA GLY A 51 -7.87 2.34 -0.39
C GLY A 51 -7.60 2.50 1.11
N LEU A 52 -6.57 3.25 1.48
CA LEU A 52 -6.23 3.53 2.89
C LEU A 52 -7.33 4.31 3.62
N TYR A 53 -8.06 5.18 2.92
CA TYR A 53 -9.21 5.88 3.48
C TYR A 53 -10.45 4.98 3.57
N ILE A 54 -10.74 4.20 2.52
CA ILE A 54 -11.87 3.27 2.51
C ILE A 54 -11.74 2.26 3.66
N VAL A 55 -10.55 1.71 3.89
CA VAL A 55 -10.29 0.78 5.01
C VAL A 55 -10.54 1.44 6.36
N GLU A 56 -10.18 2.71 6.51
CA GLU A 56 -10.48 3.47 7.73
C GLU A 56 -11.99 3.65 7.94
N TYR A 57 -12.73 4.01 6.88
CA TYR A 57 -14.17 4.23 6.96
C TYR A 57 -15.00 2.94 7.17
N ILE A 58 -14.49 1.78 6.74
CA ILE A 58 -15.20 0.49 6.86
C ILE A 58 -15.01 -0.18 8.24
N GLY A 59 -14.33 0.48 9.19
CA GLY A 59 -14.11 -0.04 10.55
C GLY A 59 -12.65 -0.11 10.98
N GLY A 60 -11.74 0.42 10.14
CA GLY A 60 -10.33 0.55 10.43
C GLY A 60 -9.59 -0.78 10.57
N MET A 61 -8.26 -0.68 10.70
CA MET A 61 -7.40 -1.81 11.01
C MET A 61 -7.67 -2.39 12.41
N SER A 62 -8.47 -1.70 13.25
CA SER A 62 -8.93 -2.19 14.56
C SER A 62 -9.87 -3.39 14.47
N ALA A 63 -10.54 -3.61 13.35
CA ALA A 63 -11.30 -4.83 13.08
C ALA A 63 -10.41 -6.01 12.64
N ILE A 64 -9.21 -5.72 12.13
CA ILE A 64 -8.20 -6.72 11.71
C ILE A 64 -7.31 -6.98 12.93
N GLY A 65 -7.73 -7.95 13.74
CA GLY A 65 -7.23 -8.33 15.07
C GLY A 65 -5.76 -8.01 15.40
N THR A 66 -5.56 -6.95 16.17
CA THR A 66 -4.39 -6.78 17.06
C THR A 66 -4.70 -7.08 18.52
N LYS A 67 -5.93 -7.51 18.83
CA LYS A 67 -6.23 -8.10 20.14
C LYS A 67 -5.59 -9.49 20.18
N GLN A 68 -4.43 -9.59 20.81
CA GLN A 68 -3.95 -10.87 21.33
C GLN A 68 -5.09 -11.47 22.16
N THR A 69 -5.58 -12.64 21.76
CA THR A 69 -6.54 -13.42 22.54
C THR A 69 -5.81 -13.87 23.81
N GLY A 70 -5.89 -13.06 24.87
CA GLY A 70 -5.48 -13.44 26.21
C GLY A 70 -6.45 -14.48 26.76
N ALA A 71 -6.45 -15.68 26.19
CA ALA A 71 -7.21 -16.79 26.73
C ALA A 71 -6.44 -17.28 27.97
N PHE A 72 -6.93 -16.88 29.15
CA PHE A 72 -6.55 -17.42 30.46
C PHE A 72 -5.16 -17.00 31.01
N LEU A 73 -4.80 -15.71 30.89
CA LEU A 73 -3.62 -15.15 31.57
C LEU A 73 -3.95 -14.25 32.76
N ASP A 74 -5.22 -14.09 33.11
CA ASP A 74 -5.59 -13.35 34.32
C ASP A 74 -5.16 -14.14 35.57
N GLU A 75 -4.46 -13.47 36.49
CA GLU A 75 -4.12 -14.06 37.80
C GLU A 75 -5.41 -14.44 38.55
N PRO A 76 -5.48 -15.63 39.14
CA PRO A 76 -6.69 -16.06 39.83
C PRO A 76 -6.92 -15.18 41.07
N ASN A 77 -7.99 -14.39 41.07
CA ASN A 77 -8.53 -13.78 42.29
C ASN A 77 -9.19 -14.89 43.13
N PHE A 78 -8.40 -15.56 43.96
CA PHE A 78 -8.87 -16.32 45.11
C PHE A 78 -9.07 -15.39 46.30
#